data_AF-W0QDV5-F1
#
_entry.id   AF-W0QDV5-F1
#
_cell.length_a   1.000
_cell.length_b   1.000
_cell.length_c   1.000
_cell.angle_alpha   90.00
_cell.angle_beta   90.00
_cell.angle_gamma   90.00
#
_symmetry.space_group_name_H-M   'P 1'
#
loop_
_entity.id
_entity.type
_entity.pdbx_description
1 polymer ?
#
loop_
_entity_poly.entity_id
_entity_poly.type
_entity_poly.pdbx_seq_one_letter_code
_entity_poly.pdbx_strand_id
1 'polypeptide(L)'
;MFSLVRDLFAYITTFSALVLTLKIGSFSENMQHVIVISVPLIFIVIHEFIVRKFKKEFDNQAYFSAIVGVALFAALGSFSKSELADLGFKVVDTQTFFIFKLYFHIWAVVLLPLALKKFFKKD
;
A
#
# COMPACT_ATOMS: atom_id res chain seq x y z
N MET A 1 -2.89 20.57 -15.74
CA MET A 1 -2.57 19.22 -16.27
C MET A 1 -1.77 18.39 -15.26
N PHE A 2 -0.74 18.99 -14.63
CA PHE A 2 0.08 18.35 -13.61
C PHE A 2 -0.69 17.97 -12.32
N SER A 3 -1.54 18.88 -11.82
CA SER A 3 -2.46 18.63 -10.70
C SER A 3 -3.43 17.47 -10.97
N LEU A 4 -3.86 17.33 -12.22
CA LEU A 4 -4.84 16.33 -12.64
C LEU A 4 -4.22 14.92 -12.64
N VAL A 5 -3.01 14.76 -13.19
CA VAL A 5 -2.25 13.48 -13.13
C VAL A 5 -1.92 13.10 -11.69
N ARG A 6 -1.63 14.10 -10.85
CA ARG A 6 -1.32 13.96 -9.43
C ARG A 6 -2.52 13.51 -8.60
N ASP A 7 -3.66 14.18 -8.74
CA ASP A 7 -4.89 13.81 -8.03
C ASP A 7 -5.37 12.41 -8.48
N LEU A 8 -5.23 12.10 -9.78
CA LEU A 8 -5.56 10.79 -10.33
C LEU A 8 -4.72 9.67 -9.69
N PHE A 9 -3.42 9.88 -9.48
CA PHE A 9 -2.55 8.88 -8.85
C PHE A 9 -2.94 8.61 -7.39
N ALA A 10 -3.26 9.66 -6.63
CA ALA A 10 -3.71 9.51 -5.25
C ALA A 10 -5.04 8.75 -5.17
N TYR A 11 -6.01 9.12 -6.02
CA TYR A 11 -7.29 8.41 -6.10
C TYR A 11 -7.12 6.96 -6.55
N ILE A 12 -6.27 6.68 -7.53
CA ILE A 12 -5.98 5.30 -7.98
C ILE A 12 -5.33 4.50 -6.85
N THR A 13 -4.42 5.09 -6.08
CA THR A 13 -3.75 4.39 -4.98
C THR A 13 -4.74 4.05 -3.87
N THR A 14 -5.54 5.03 -3.43
CA THR A 14 -6.60 4.80 -2.43
C THR A 14 -7.68 3.83 -2.93
N PHE A 15 -8.08 3.94 -4.19
CA PHE A 15 -9.08 3.07 -4.79
C PHE A 15 -8.54 1.64 -4.94
N SER A 16 -7.27 1.47 -5.34
CA SER A 16 -6.65 0.16 -5.45
C SER A 16 -6.52 -0.55 -4.09
N ALA A 17 -6.21 0.20 -3.03
CA ALA A 17 -6.23 -0.30 -1.65
C ALA A 17 -7.62 -0.81 -1.22
N LEU A 18 -8.69 -0.07 -1.53
CA LEU A 18 -10.06 -0.49 -1.24
C LEU A 18 -10.50 -1.68 -2.10
N VAL A 19 -10.16 -1.68 -3.39
CA VAL A 19 -10.45 -2.80 -4.30
C VAL A 19 -9.72 -4.07 -3.86
N LEU A 20 -8.49 -3.93 -3.35
CA LEU A 20 -7.74 -5.04 -2.76
C LEU A 20 -8.60 -5.72 -1.69
N THR A 21 -9.11 -4.97 -0.72
CA THR A 21 -9.94 -5.52 0.37
C THR A 21 -11.26 -6.14 -0.10
N LEU A 22 -11.83 -5.67 -1.22
CA LEU A 22 -13.12 -6.18 -1.74
C LEU A 22 -12.99 -7.41 -2.64
N LYS A 23 -11.83 -7.60 -3.28
CA LYS A 23 -11.64 -8.63 -4.31
C LYS A 23 -10.55 -9.64 -3.99
N ILE A 24 -9.75 -9.44 -2.93
CA ILE A 24 -8.64 -10.36 -2.60
C ILE A 24 -9.10 -11.82 -2.50
N GLY A 25 -10.29 -12.07 -1.95
CA GLY A 25 -10.88 -13.41 -1.81
C GLY A 25 -11.11 -14.18 -3.12
N SER A 26 -11.24 -13.47 -4.24
CA SER A 26 -11.42 -14.12 -5.55
C SER A 26 -10.13 -14.74 -6.12
N PHE A 27 -8.95 -14.31 -5.63
CA PHE A 27 -7.65 -14.78 -6.10
C PHE A 27 -7.20 -16.06 -5.38
N SER A 28 -6.36 -16.87 -6.04
CA SER A 28 -5.68 -17.99 -5.37
C SER A 28 -4.67 -17.47 -4.32
N GLU A 29 -4.32 -18.28 -3.33
CA GLU A 29 -3.38 -17.91 -2.26
C GLU A 29 -2.06 -17.36 -2.83
N ASN A 30 -1.45 -18.08 -3.77
CA ASN A 30 -0.24 -17.64 -4.45
C ASN A 30 -0.40 -16.27 -5.13
N MET A 31 -1.55 -16.02 -5.78
CA MET A 31 -1.83 -14.73 -6.39
C MET A 31 -2.01 -13.63 -5.33
N GLN A 32 -2.63 -13.93 -4.19
CA GLN A 32 -2.76 -12.96 -3.09
C GLN A 32 -1.39 -12.53 -2.57
N HIS A 33 -0.44 -13.46 -2.40
CA HIS A 33 0.94 -13.12 -2.02
C HIS A 33 1.60 -12.19 -3.05
N VAL A 34 1.51 -12.54 -4.34
CA VAL A 34 2.06 -11.70 -5.42
C VAL A 34 1.42 -10.31 -5.42
N ILE A 35 0.12 -10.21 -5.25
CA ILE A 35 -0.62 -8.94 -5.23
C ILE A 35 -0.18 -8.07 -4.05
N VAL A 36 -0.13 -8.62 -2.84
CA VAL A 36 0.27 -7.88 -1.62
C VAL A 36 1.70 -7.35 -1.72
N ILE A 37 2.60 -8.07 -2.39
CA ILE A 37 3.98 -7.63 -2.60
C ILE A 37 4.10 -6.63 -3.77
N SER A 38 3.53 -6.97 -4.92
CA SER A 38 3.77 -6.22 -6.16
C SER A 38 3.04 -4.90 -6.22
N VAL A 39 1.82 -4.80 -5.66
CA VAL A 39 1.01 -3.59 -5.75
C VAL A 39 1.70 -2.38 -5.10
N PRO A 40 2.15 -2.44 -3.83
CA PRO A 40 2.88 -1.32 -3.22
C PRO A 40 4.18 -1.00 -3.96
N LEU A 41 4.91 -2.02 -4.41
CA LEU A 41 6.15 -1.85 -5.15
C LEU A 41 5.94 -1.09 -6.45
N ILE A 42 4.93 -1.45 -7.24
CA ILE A 42 4.58 -0.78 -8.50
C ILE A 42 4.25 0.69 -8.22
N PHE A 43 3.47 0.98 -7.17
CA PHE A 43 3.14 2.35 -6.80
C PHE A 43 4.38 3.17 -6.41
N ILE A 44 5.32 2.59 -5.65
CA ILE A 44 6.59 3.25 -5.31
C ILE A 44 7.41 3.54 -6.57
N VAL A 45 7.55 2.56 -7.47
CA VAL A 45 8.31 2.73 -8.73
C VAL A 45 7.69 3.82 -9.61
N ILE A 46 6.36 3.81 -9.76
CA ILE A 46 5.64 4.85 -10.50
C ILE A 46 5.86 6.21 -9.85
N HIS A 47 5.75 6.29 -8.51
CA HIS A 47 6.00 7.52 -7.76
C HIS A 47 7.41 8.07 -8.02
N GLU A 48 8.45 7.24 -7.86
CA GLU A 48 9.84 7.63 -8.11
C GLU A 48 10.07 8.09 -9.55
N PHE A 49 9.47 7.41 -10.53
CA PHE A 49 9.56 7.80 -11.94
C PHE A 49 8.92 9.17 -12.20
N ILE A 50 7.74 9.42 -11.63
CA ILE A 50 7.03 10.69 -11.74
C ILE A 50 7.84 11.79 -11.05
N VAL A 51 8.29 11.59 -9.81
CA VAL A 51 9.05 12.61 -9.05
C VAL A 51 10.32 13.05 -9.81
N ARG A 52 11.05 12.10 -10.40
CA ARG A 52 12.24 12.41 -11.21
C ARG A 52 11.92 13.29 -12.41
N LYS A 53 10.79 13.04 -13.08
CA LYS A 53 10.36 13.77 -14.28
C LYS A 53 9.78 15.15 -13.98
N PHE A 54 9.22 15.34 -12.79
CA PHE A 54 8.26 16.41 -12.55
C PHE A 54 8.55 17.30 -11.32
N LYS A 55 9.60 17.00 -10.53
CA LYS A 55 10.19 17.79 -9.41
C LYS A 55 9.25 18.74 -8.61
N LYS A 56 9.04 18.36 -7.34
CA LYS A 56 8.49 19.12 -6.18
C LYS A 56 6.98 19.09 -5.93
N GLU A 57 6.08 19.31 -6.88
CA GLU A 57 4.63 19.37 -6.56
C GLU A 57 3.97 17.99 -6.29
N PHE A 58 4.58 16.91 -6.76
CA PHE A 58 4.06 15.54 -6.56
C PHE A 58 4.30 15.00 -5.14
N ASP A 59 5.36 15.48 -4.46
CA ASP A 59 5.74 15.04 -3.10
C ASP A 59 4.62 15.28 -2.08
N ASN A 60 3.87 16.40 -2.22
CA ASN A 60 2.87 16.80 -1.24
C ASN A 60 1.62 15.91 -1.19
N GLN A 61 1.28 15.21 -2.28
CA GLN A 61 0.11 14.33 -2.37
C GLN A 61 0.45 12.84 -2.38
N ALA A 62 1.61 12.45 -2.91
CA ALA A 62 2.12 11.09 -2.70
C ALA A 62 2.28 10.77 -1.21
N TYR A 63 2.58 11.79 -0.41
CA TYR A 63 2.53 11.76 1.05
C TYR A 63 1.17 11.27 1.62
N PHE A 64 0.03 11.77 1.12
CA PHE A 64 -1.28 11.32 1.60
C PHE A 64 -1.52 9.85 1.23
N SER A 65 -1.15 9.46 0.01
CA SER A 65 -1.25 8.08 -0.45
C SER A 65 -0.34 7.15 0.37
N ALA A 66 0.86 7.61 0.74
CA ALA A 66 1.78 6.89 1.62
C ALA A 66 1.22 6.75 3.03
N ILE A 67 0.60 7.79 3.61
CA ILE A 67 -0.08 7.70 4.92
C ILE A 67 -1.22 6.68 4.88
N VAL A 68 -2.08 6.76 3.86
CA VAL A 68 -3.19 5.81 3.69
C VAL A 68 -2.65 4.38 3.54
N GLY A 69 -1.56 4.19 2.78
CA GLY A 69 -0.88 2.91 2.65
C GLY A 69 -0.33 2.40 3.99
N VAL A 70 0.39 3.24 4.74
CA VAL A 70 0.90 2.90 6.08
C VAL A 70 -0.25 2.50 7.00
N ALA A 71 -1.32 3.30 7.06
CA ALA A 71 -2.47 3.04 7.92
C ALA A 71 -3.18 1.72 7.55
N LEU A 72 -3.37 1.46 6.25
CA LEU A 72 -3.98 0.23 5.76
C LEU A 72 -3.14 -0.99 6.11
N PHE A 73 -1.83 -0.96 5.81
CA PHE A 73 -0.94 -2.07 6.09
C PHE A 73 -0.74 -2.30 7.59
N ALA A 74 -0.70 -1.24 8.40
CA ALA A 74 -0.69 -1.36 9.85
C ALA A 74 -2.00 -1.99 10.38
N ALA A 75 -3.16 -1.59 9.84
CA ALA A 75 -4.46 -2.15 10.21
C ALA A 75 -4.55 -3.64 9.85
N LEU A 76 -4.25 -4.01 8.59
CA LEU A 76 -4.18 -5.40 8.15
C LEU A 76 -3.17 -6.21 8.97
N GLY A 77 -2.03 -5.58 9.30
CA GLY A 77 -1.01 -6.13 10.18
C GLY A 77 -1.48 -6.34 11.62
N SER A 78 -2.55 -5.69 12.08
CA SER A 78 -3.10 -5.86 13.43
C SER A 78 -4.14 -6.97 13.53
N PHE A 79 -4.82 -7.31 12.44
CA PHE A 79 -5.89 -8.30 12.41
C PHE A 79 -5.43 -9.72 12.78
N SER A 80 -6.33 -10.44 13.43
CA SER A 80 -6.24 -11.85 13.76
C SER A 80 -6.41 -12.73 12.50
N LYS A 81 -6.13 -14.03 12.64
CA LYS A 81 -6.27 -14.99 11.53
C LYS A 81 -7.72 -15.04 11.01
N SER A 82 -8.71 -15.03 11.91
CA SER A 82 -10.13 -15.06 11.54
C SER A 82 -10.55 -13.78 10.81
N GLU A 83 -10.13 -12.61 11.32
CA GLU A 83 -10.46 -11.33 10.67
C GLU A 83 -9.85 -11.21 9.27
N LEU A 84 -8.62 -11.69 9.06
CA LEU A 84 -8.03 -11.73 7.72
C LEU A 84 -8.76 -12.71 6.79
N ALA A 85 -9.21 -13.86 7.32
CA ALA A 85 -10.01 -14.81 6.54
C ALA A 85 -11.36 -14.21 6.14
N ASP A 86 -12.02 -13.47 7.04
CA ASP A 86 -13.29 -12.78 6.77
C ASP A 86 -13.15 -11.68 5.71
N LEU A 87 -11.97 -11.05 5.63
CA LEU A 87 -11.60 -10.12 4.57
C LEU A 87 -11.22 -10.82 3.24
N GLY A 88 -11.25 -12.15 3.20
CA GLY A 88 -10.97 -12.96 2.01
C GLY A 88 -9.51 -13.37 1.83
N PHE A 89 -8.62 -13.12 2.79
CA PHE A 89 -7.27 -13.67 2.71
C PHE A 89 -7.29 -15.19 2.92
N LYS A 90 -6.63 -15.93 2.03
CA LYS A 90 -6.51 -17.39 2.10
C LYS A 90 -5.42 -17.79 3.08
N VAL A 91 -5.67 -17.57 4.37
CA VAL A 91 -4.78 -17.95 5.48
C VAL A 91 -5.09 -19.37 5.95
N VAL A 92 -4.66 -20.37 5.18
CA VAL A 92 -4.93 -21.79 5.41
C VAL A 92 -4.31 -22.25 6.73
N ASP A 93 -3.03 -21.96 6.93
CA ASP A 93 -2.27 -22.36 8.12
C ASP A 93 -1.60 -21.17 8.82
N THR A 94 -0.89 -21.48 9.90
CA THR A 94 -0.17 -20.48 10.72
C THR A 94 1.01 -19.87 9.96
N GLN A 95 1.65 -20.61 9.06
CA GLN A 95 2.78 -20.14 8.27
C GLN A 95 2.32 -19.12 7.22
N THR A 96 1.25 -19.40 6.48
CA THR A 96 0.66 -18.45 5.53
C THR A 96 0.19 -17.18 6.25
N PHE A 97 -0.46 -17.32 7.41
CA PHE A 97 -0.85 -16.17 8.25
C PHE A 97 0.37 -15.33 8.66
N PHE A 98 1.44 -15.96 9.13
CA PHE A 98 2.68 -15.27 9.50
C PHE A 98 3.31 -14.54 8.31
N ILE A 99 3.33 -15.16 7.13
CA ILE A 99 3.87 -14.56 5.90
C ILE A 99 3.11 -13.30 5.51
N PHE A 100 1.76 -13.33 5.51
CA PHE A 100 0.97 -12.14 5.23
C PHE A 100 1.21 -11.03 6.25
N LYS A 101 1.27 -11.37 7.55
CA LYS A 101 1.58 -10.40 8.61
C LYS A 101 2.94 -9.76 8.38
N LEU A 102 3.94 -10.54 8.00
CA LEU A 102 5.29 -10.05 7.70
C LEU A 102 5.27 -9.09 6.52
N TYR A 103 4.54 -9.38 5.44
CA TYR A 103 4.38 -8.47 4.32
C TYR A 103 3.73 -7.14 4.73
N PHE A 104 2.64 -7.20 5.50
CA PHE A 104 1.95 -6.00 5.97
C PHE A 104 2.85 -5.13 6.85
N HIS A 105 3.59 -5.73 7.77
CA HIS A 105 4.53 -4.99 8.63
C HIS A 105 5.68 -4.38 7.84
N ILE A 106 6.30 -5.13 6.93
CA ILE A 106 7.38 -4.61 6.09
C ILE A 106 6.88 -3.42 5.28
N TRP A 107 5.70 -3.51 4.66
CA TRP A 107 5.16 -2.40 3.88
C TRP A 107 4.82 -1.18 4.73
N ALA A 108 4.25 -1.37 5.92
CA ALA A 108 4.01 -0.27 6.85
C ALA A 108 5.32 0.46 7.20
N VAL A 109 6.40 -0.28 7.48
CA VAL A 109 7.73 0.29 7.79
C VAL A 109 8.37 0.96 6.57
N VAL A 110 8.31 0.35 5.38
CA VAL A 110 8.92 0.90 4.15
C VAL A 110 8.22 2.18 3.69
N LEU A 111 6.90 2.24 3.81
CA LEU A 111 6.12 3.42 3.44
C LEU A 111 6.21 4.54 4.49
N LEU A 112 6.56 4.22 5.73
CA LEU A 112 6.63 5.18 6.83
C LEU A 112 7.62 6.33 6.56
N PRO A 113 8.88 6.12 6.12
CA PRO A 113 9.78 7.21 5.73
C PRO A 113 9.23 8.09 4.61
N LEU A 114 8.48 7.54 3.65
CA LEU A 114 7.88 8.31 2.55
C LEU A 114 6.78 9.24 3.08
N ALA A 115 5.97 8.75 4.02
CA ALA A 115 5.05 9.60 4.77
C ALA A 115 5.84 10.62 5.61
N LEU A 116 6.75 10.20 6.48
CA LEU A 116 7.45 11.10 7.41
C LEU A 116 8.36 12.13 6.73
N LYS A 117 8.80 11.91 5.48
CA LYS A 117 9.69 12.83 4.75
C LYS A 117 9.15 14.25 4.69
N LYS A 118 7.82 14.44 4.62
CA LYS A 118 7.19 15.77 4.61
C LYS A 118 7.14 16.44 5.98
N PHE A 119 7.13 15.67 7.07
CA PHE A 119 7.21 16.21 8.43
C PHE A 119 8.63 16.61 8.82
N PHE A 120 9.65 15.85 8.37
CA PHE A 120 11.05 16.09 8.76
C PHE A 120 11.87 16.88 7.74
N LYS A 121 11.47 16.90 6.46
CA LYS A 121 11.92 17.96 5.57
C LYS A 121 11.16 19.21 5.98
N LYS A 122 11.81 20.03 6.82
CA LYS A 122 11.55 21.46 6.88
C LYS A 122 11.67 22.00 5.44
N ASP A 123 10.56 22.10 4.74
CA ASP A 123 10.37 23.21 3.80
C ASP A 123 10.10 24.47 4.64
#